data_AF-A0A6L4WRI5-F1
#
_entry.id   AF-A0A6L4WRI5-F1
#
_cell.length_a   1.000
_cell.length_b   1.000
_cell.length_c   1.000
_cell.angle_alpha   90.00
_cell.angle_beta   90.00
_cell.angle_gamma   90.00
#
_symmetry.space_group_name_H-M   'P 1'
#
loop_
_entity.id
_entity.type
_entity.pdbx_description
1 polymer ?
#
loop_
_entity_poly.entity_id
_entity_poly.type
_entity_poly.pdbx_seq_one_letter_code
_entity_poly.pdbx_strand_id
1 'polypeptide(L)'
;MELKFTNPQTELVYQDLKSRYNKATLTKKELANEFTVSTSTIDLYISKGIGIPNYKKLGTAKNAKVVFNIIDVAEYLSQTIKTA
;
A
#
# COMPACT_ATOMS: atom_id res chain seq x y z
N MET A 1 11.76 -5.47 -18.13
CA MET A 1 11.04 -4.24 -17.75
C MET A 1 11.60 -3.81 -16.40
N GLU A 2 12.59 -2.92 -16.40
CA GLU A 2 13.18 -2.38 -15.17
C GLU A 2 12.21 -1.36 -14.57
N LEU A 3 11.69 -1.66 -13.39
CA LEU A 3 10.97 -0.69 -12.56
C LEU A 3 12.04 0.26 -12.00
N LYS A 4 12.22 1.43 -12.63
CA LYS A 4 13.16 2.45 -12.15
C LYS A 4 12.49 3.25 -11.04
N PHE A 5 12.69 2.82 -9.80
CA PHE A 5 12.29 3.61 -8.64
C PHE A 5 13.29 4.76 -8.45
N THR A 6 12.80 5.99 -8.52
CA THR A 6 13.65 7.21 -8.40
C THR A 6 14.32 7.33 -7.03
N ASN A 7 13.80 6.64 -6.01
CA ASN A 7 14.27 6.75 -4.63
C ASN A 7 14.78 5.38 -4.13
N PRO A 8 16.02 5.27 -3.63
CA PRO A 8 16.61 3.99 -3.22
C PRO A 8 15.86 3.34 -2.05
N GLN A 9 15.15 4.12 -1.23
CA GLN A 9 14.30 3.59 -0.17
C GLN A 9 13.04 2.89 -0.69
N THR A 10 12.47 3.36 -1.80
CA THR A 10 11.30 2.72 -2.42
C THR A 10 11.64 1.33 -2.91
N GLU A 11 12.81 1.14 -3.52
CA GLU A 11 13.29 -0.17 -3.97
C GLU A 11 13.42 -1.15 -2.80
N LEU A 12 14.01 -0.72 -1.68
CA LEU A 12 14.16 -1.56 -0.47
C LEU A 12 12.80 -1.98 0.11
N VAL A 13 11.87 -1.02 0.25
CA VAL A 13 10.52 -1.31 0.73
C VAL A 13 9.76 -2.22 -0.24
N TYR A 14 9.90 -2.00 -1.55
CA TYR A 14 9.29 -2.85 -2.57
C TYR A 14 9.83 -4.28 -2.51
N GLN A 15 11.15 -4.47 -2.40
CA GLN A 15 11.77 -5.79 -2.29
C GLN A 15 11.37 -6.50 -0.99
N ASP A 16 11.32 -5.80 0.14
CA ASP A 16 10.85 -6.36 1.41
C ASP A 16 9.38 -6.80 1.32
N LEU A 17 8.49 -5.92 0.86
CA LEU A 17 7.06 -6.25 0.66
C LEU A 17 6.88 -7.41 -0.32
N LYS A 18 7.60 -7.40 -1.43
CA LYS A 18 7.56 -8.48 -2.43
C LYS A 18 8.05 -9.79 -1.85
N SER A 19 9.11 -9.78 -1.03
CA SER A 19 9.65 -10.96 -0.38
C SER A 19 8.69 -11.52 0.68
N ARG A 20 8.16 -10.66 1.55
CA ARG A 20 7.22 -11.03 2.63
C ARG A 20 5.90 -11.59 2.12
N TYR A 21 5.28 -10.90 1.15
CA TYR A 21 3.94 -11.23 0.70
C TYR A 21 3.93 -12.13 -0.54
N ASN A 22 5.06 -12.24 -1.25
CA ASN A 22 5.22 -12.99 -2.50
C ASN A 22 4.14 -12.65 -3.56
N LYS A 23 3.58 -11.44 -3.48
CA LYS A 23 2.46 -10.96 -4.30
C LYS A 23 2.73 -9.54 -4.75
N ALA A 24 2.23 -9.19 -5.93
CA ALA A 24 2.30 -7.82 -6.46
C ALA A 24 1.25 -6.86 -5.86
N THR A 25 0.32 -7.38 -5.04
CA THR A 25 -0.78 -6.60 -4.45
C THR A 25 -1.03 -7.00 -3.00
N LEU A 26 -1.27 -6.01 -2.16
CA LEU A 26 -1.68 -6.15 -0.76
C LEU A 26 -3.18 -5.95 -0.62
N THR A 27 -3.77 -6.64 0.35
CA THR A 27 -5.15 -6.41 0.77
C THR A 27 -5.23 -5.37 1.88
N LYS A 28 -6.45 -4.88 2.17
CA LYS A 28 -6.71 -3.98 3.32
C LYS A 28 -6.10 -4.48 4.64
N LYS A 29 -6.16 -5.79 4.89
CA LYS A 29 -5.64 -6.41 6.10
C LYS A 29 -4.12 -6.38 6.17
N GLU A 30 -3.48 -6.68 5.05
CA GLU A 30 -2.01 -6.68 4.95
C GLU A 30 -1.47 -5.25 5.04
N LEU A 31 -2.11 -4.29 4.35
CA LEU A 31 -1.76 -2.88 4.46
C LEU A 31 -1.94 -2.37 5.91
N ALA A 32 -3.04 -2.73 6.57
CA ALA A 32 -3.28 -2.38 7.96
C ALA A 32 -2.18 -2.93 8.88
N ASN A 33 -1.75 -4.17 8.63
CA ASN A 33 -0.67 -4.81 9.37
C ASN A 33 0.67 -4.09 9.17
N GLU A 34 1.02 -3.73 7.93
CA GLU A 34 2.24 -2.96 7.62
C GLU A 34 2.23 -1.58 8.30
N PHE A 35 1.09 -0.90 8.27
CA PHE A 35 0.92 0.40 8.89
C PHE A 35 0.76 0.31 10.42
N THR A 36 0.69 -0.90 10.98
CA THR A 36 0.39 -1.14 12.41
C THR A 36 -0.90 -0.43 12.85
N VAL A 37 -1.90 -0.41 11.96
CA VAL A 37 -3.22 0.18 12.22
C VAL A 37 -4.31 -0.87 12.11
N SER A 38 -5.51 -0.52 12.59
CA SER A 38 -6.68 -1.37 12.42
C SER A 38 -7.23 -1.28 11.00
N THR A 39 -7.89 -2.35 10.52
CA THR A 39 -8.59 -2.33 9.23
C THR A 39 -9.65 -1.24 9.16
N SER A 40 -10.25 -0.86 10.31
CA SER A 40 -11.20 0.25 10.43
C SER A 40 -10.54 1.60 10.14
N THR A 41 -9.28 1.77 10.53
CA THR A 41 -8.49 2.97 10.22
C THR A 41 -8.22 3.06 8.73
N ILE A 42 -7.88 1.92 8.09
CA ILE A 42 -7.75 1.88 6.63
C ILE A 42 -9.07 2.22 5.93
N ASP A 43 -10.20 1.73 6.44
CA ASP A 43 -11.52 2.07 5.89
C ASP A 43 -11.85 3.57 6.02
N LEU A 44 -11.45 4.17 7.15
CA LEU A 44 -11.53 5.62 7.37
C LEU A 44 -10.63 6.39 6.40
N TYR A 45 -9.40 5.93 6.15
CA TYR A 45 -8.47 6.54 5.20
C TYR A 45 -8.97 6.42 3.76
N ILE A 46 -9.55 5.28 3.39
CA ILE A 46 -10.25 5.09 2.11
C ILE A 46 -11.41 6.08 1.98
N SER A 47 -12.22 6.22 3.03
CA SER A 47 -13.38 7.12 3.04
C SER A 47 -12.98 8.59 2.98
N LYS A 48 -11.88 8.97 3.64
CA LYS A 48 -11.35 10.34 3.63
C LYS A 48 -10.48 10.64 2.40
N GLY A 49 -9.99 9.61 1.70
CA GLY A 49 -9.07 9.77 0.57
C GLY A 49 -7.68 10.30 0.97
N ILE A 50 -7.27 10.13 2.23
CA ILE A 50 -5.99 10.61 2.78
C ILE A 50 -5.31 9.47 3.55
N GLY A 51 -3.98 9.47 3.61
CA GLY A 51 -3.26 8.51 4.45
C GLY A 51 -3.10 7.11 3.84
N ILE A 52 -3.44 6.92 2.56
CA ILE A 52 -3.34 5.62 1.87
C ILE A 52 -2.74 5.75 0.47
N PRO A 53 -2.02 4.72 0.00
CA PRO A 53 -1.55 4.61 -1.38
C PRO A 53 -2.71 4.35 -2.36
N ASN A 54 -2.45 4.43 -3.67
CA ASN A 54 -3.48 4.13 -4.66
C ASN A 54 -4.00 2.70 -4.46
N TYR A 55 -5.31 2.61 -4.50
CA TYR A 55 -6.03 1.38 -4.31
C TYR A 55 -6.99 1.14 -5.46
N LYS A 56 -7.18 -0.13 -5.76
CA LYS A 56 -8.15 -0.58 -6.75
C LYS A 56 -9.22 -1.38 -6.06
N LYS A 57 -10.47 -0.98 -6.26
CA LYS A 57 -11.63 -1.72 -5.76
C LYS A 57 -12.04 -2.75 -6.82
N LEU A 58 -11.84 -4.02 -6.51
CA LEU A 58 -12.29 -5.16 -7.30
C LEU A 58 -13.75 -5.45 -6.96
N GLY A 59 -14.64 -4.73 -7.62
CA GLY A 59 -16.09 -4.93 -7.58
C GLY A 59 -16.90 -3.72 -7.11
N THR A 60 -18.19 -3.74 -7.43
CA THR A 60 -19.14 -2.65 -7.13
C THR A 60 -19.87 -2.85 -5.81
N ALA A 61 -19.70 -4.00 -5.14
CA ALA A 61 -20.40 -4.33 -3.90
C ALA A 61 -19.90 -3.51 -2.69
N LYS A 62 -20.76 -3.37 -1.64
CA LYS A 62 -20.37 -2.78 -0.35
C LYS A 62 -19.13 -3.45 0.28
N ASN A 63 -18.99 -4.77 0.09
CA ASN A 63 -17.86 -5.56 0.56
C ASN A 63 -16.82 -5.87 -0.53
N ALA A 64 -16.76 -5.07 -1.60
CA ALA A 64 -15.81 -5.32 -2.67
C ALA A 64 -14.37 -5.34 -2.15
N LYS A 65 -13.56 -6.20 -2.77
CA LYS A 65 -12.18 -6.43 -2.35
C LYS A 65 -11.36 -5.22 -2.78
N VAL A 66 -10.66 -4.60 -1.83
CA VAL A 66 -9.74 -3.50 -2.13
C VAL A 66 -8.33 -4.08 -2.15
N VAL A 67 -7.62 -3.80 -3.23
CA VAL A 67 -6.23 -4.21 -3.43
C VAL A 67 -5.35 -2.98 -3.63
N PHE A 68 -4.17 -3.01 -3.05
CA PHE A 68 -3.16 -1.97 -3.11
C PHE A 68 -1.96 -2.54 -3.86
N ASN A 69 -1.42 -1.84 -4.85
CA ASN A 69 -0.20 -2.30 -5.53
C ASN A 69 1.00 -2.09 -4.61
N ILE A 70 1.87 -3.09 -4.49
CA ILE A 70 3.08 -2.97 -3.65
C ILE A 70 4.00 -1.83 -4.12
N ILE A 71 3.98 -1.52 -5.42
CA ILE A 71 4.72 -0.40 -6.03
C ILE A 71 4.24 0.92 -5.42
N ASP A 72 2.92 1.14 -5.44
CA ASP A 72 2.28 2.35 -4.93
C ASP A 72 2.45 2.48 -3.41
N VAL A 73 2.35 1.36 -2.70
CA VAL A 73 2.58 1.29 -1.25
C VAL A 73 4.03 1.65 -0.91
N ALA A 74 5.00 1.11 -1.65
CA ALA A 74 6.41 1.42 -1.45
C ALA A 74 6.73 2.89 -1.76
N GLU A 75 6.15 3.45 -2.83
CA GLU A 75 6.29 4.88 -3.14
C GLU A 75 5.70 5.75 -2.05
N TYR A 76 4.50 5.40 -1.58
CA TYR A 76 3.82 6.13 -0.51
C TYR A 76 4.59 6.11 0.81
N LEU A 77 5.03 4.93 1.24
CA LEU A 77 5.85 4.78 2.46
C LEU A 77 7.14 5.57 2.34
N SER A 78 7.81 5.52 1.18
CA SER A 78 9.03 6.29 0.95
C SER A 78 8.80 7.81 0.95
N GLN A 79 7.62 8.28 0.59
CA GLN A 79 7.26 9.71 0.66
C GLN A 79 6.95 10.14 2.09
N THR A 80 6.23 9.32 2.87
CA THR A 80 5.93 9.58 4.28
C THR A 80 7.19 9.70 5.14
N ILE A 81 8.24 8.93 4.85
CA ILE A 81 9.52 9.00 5.60
C ILE A 81 10.26 10.34 5.40
N LYS A 82 9.99 11.09 4.31
CA LYS A 82 10.61 12.40 4.07
C LYS A 82 10.05 13.54 4.95
N THR A 83 9.01 13.28 5.73
CA THR A 83 8.44 14.28 6.65
C THR A 83 8.89 13.99 8.08
N ALA A 84 10.13 14.35 8.39
CA ALA A 84 10.65 14.44 9.76
C ALA A 84 11.55 15.67 9.87
#